data_AF-A0A3D5J3R6-F1
#
_entry.id   AF-A0A3D5J3R6-F1
#
_cell.length_a   1.000
_cell.length_b   1.000
_cell.length_c   1.000
_cell.angle_alpha   90.00
_cell.angle_beta   90.00
_cell.angle_gamma   90.00
#
_symmetry.space_group_name_H-M   'P 1'
#
loop_
_entity.id
_entity.type
_entity.pdbx_description
1 polymer ?
#
loop_
_entity_poly.entity_id
_entity_poly.type
_entity_poly.pdbx_seq_one_letter_code
_entity_poly.pdbx_strand_id
1 'polypeptide(L)'
;VCGKEIANAYSELNDPIDQRERFEEQLRLAEKGDDEATEFIDQDFLRALEYGMPPTSGLGIGMDRLVMFLTNNQSIQEVLFFPQMKPEKKQVELTEEEKAVYQLLKDDQNHDMNLIKEKSGLSNKKWDKALKSLRKHKMIDVFKEGNDMKISVA
;
A
#
# COMPACT_ATOMS: atom_id res chain seq x y z
N VAL A 1 -23.38 -15.70 1.98
CA VAL A 1 -23.14 -17.13 1.65
C VAL A 1 -21.71 -17.48 2.02
N CYS A 2 -21.45 -18.61 2.68
CA CYS A 2 -20.10 -19.01 3.13
C CYS A 2 -19.34 -17.90 3.91
N GLY A 3 -20.05 -17.14 4.75
CA GLY A 3 -19.47 -16.03 5.53
C GLY A 3 -19.15 -14.75 4.73
N LYS A 4 -19.44 -14.70 3.42
CA LYS A 4 -19.23 -13.52 2.57
C LYS A 4 -20.56 -12.91 2.12
N GLU A 5 -20.60 -11.59 2.04
CA GLU A 5 -21.71 -10.83 1.44
C GLU A 5 -21.67 -10.98 -0.09
N ILE A 6 -22.75 -11.49 -0.69
CA ILE A 6 -22.87 -11.66 -2.14
C ILE A 6 -23.76 -10.58 -2.76
N ALA A 7 -24.80 -10.15 -2.05
CA ALA A 7 -25.72 -9.14 -2.53
C ALA A 7 -26.18 -8.24 -1.40
N ASN A 8 -26.42 -6.99 -1.74
CA ASN A 8 -27.07 -6.01 -0.89
C ASN A 8 -28.36 -5.54 -1.57
N ALA A 9 -29.42 -5.39 -0.80
CA ALA A 9 -30.72 -4.95 -1.29
C ALA A 9 -31.42 -4.10 -0.24
N TYR A 10 -32.08 -3.05 -0.69
CA TYR A 10 -32.83 -2.15 0.16
C TYR A 10 -33.97 -1.50 -0.63
N SER A 11 -35.02 -1.09 0.07
CA SER A 11 -35.99 -0.14 -0.48
C SER A 11 -35.31 1.20 -0.60
N GLU A 12 -35.34 1.79 -1.79
CA GLU A 12 -34.66 3.05 -2.06
C GLU A 12 -35.30 4.17 -1.23
N LEU A 13 -34.46 4.99 -0.62
CA LEU A 13 -34.92 6.20 0.04
C LEU A 13 -35.30 7.22 -1.02
N ASN A 14 -36.58 7.52 -1.13
CA ASN A 14 -37.12 8.46 -2.10
C ASN A 14 -37.58 9.78 -1.48
N ASP A 15 -37.45 9.96 -0.15
CA ASP A 15 -37.70 11.23 0.53
C ASP A 15 -36.47 12.14 0.41
N PRO A 16 -36.54 13.26 -0.34
CA PRO A 16 -35.41 14.16 -0.52
C PRO A 16 -35.00 14.87 0.77
N ILE A 17 -35.89 15.03 1.75
CA ILE A 17 -35.58 15.68 3.02
C ILE A 17 -34.75 14.73 3.89
N ASP A 18 -35.20 13.49 4.08
CA ASP A 18 -34.42 12.46 4.81
C ASP A 18 -33.07 12.21 4.11
N GLN A 19 -33.06 12.12 2.78
CA GLN A 19 -31.80 11.92 2.04
C GLN A 19 -30.81 13.09 2.25
N ARG A 20 -31.30 14.33 2.33
CA ARG A 20 -30.46 15.51 2.63
C ARG A 20 -29.89 15.43 4.04
N GLU A 21 -30.71 15.13 5.05
CA GLU A 21 -30.26 14.99 6.44
C GLU A 21 -29.18 13.91 6.57
N ARG A 22 -29.31 12.80 5.84
CA ARG A 22 -28.30 11.74 5.81
C ARG A 22 -26.99 12.21 5.17
N PHE A 23 -27.05 12.96 4.08
CA PHE A 23 -25.84 13.54 3.49
C PHE A 23 -25.16 14.55 4.42
N GLU A 24 -25.92 15.37 5.15
CA GLU A 24 -25.37 16.30 6.14
C GLU A 24 -24.67 15.56 7.30
N GLU A 25 -25.23 14.44 7.77
CA GLU A 25 -24.55 13.63 8.79
C GLU A 25 -23.30 12.94 8.24
N GLN A 26 -23.32 12.44 7.00
CA GLN A 26 -22.13 11.88 6.35
C GLN A 26 -21.02 12.93 6.20
N LEU A 27 -21.37 14.16 5.83
CA LEU A 27 -20.41 15.26 5.76
C LEU A 27 -19.78 15.54 7.13
N ARG A 28 -20.59 15.52 8.20
CA ARG A 28 -20.11 15.70 9.58
C ARG A 28 -19.21 14.55 10.06
N LEU A 29 -19.41 13.33 9.55
CA LEU A 29 -18.52 12.19 9.81
C LEU A 29 -17.21 12.33 9.05
N ALA A 30 -17.26 12.76 7.78
CA ALA A 30 -16.07 13.05 6.98
C ALA A 30 -15.19 14.15 7.62
N GLU A 31 -15.80 15.23 8.13
CA GLU A 31 -15.09 16.29 8.88
C GLU A 31 -14.38 15.79 10.15
N LYS A 32 -14.83 14.67 10.72
CA LYS A 32 -14.19 14.01 11.87
C LYS A 32 -13.06 13.05 11.47
N GLY A 33 -12.77 12.93 10.18
CA GLY A 33 -11.70 12.09 9.63
C GLY A 33 -12.14 10.66 9.31
N ASP A 34 -13.42 10.44 8.99
CA ASP A 34 -13.89 9.18 8.42
C ASP A 34 -13.66 9.16 6.90
N ASP A 35 -12.62 8.43 6.46
CA ASP A 35 -12.23 8.33 5.05
C ASP A 35 -13.26 7.58 4.17
N GLU A 36 -14.22 6.85 4.77
CA GLU A 36 -15.29 6.14 4.04
C GLU A 36 -16.56 6.97 3.88
N ALA A 37 -16.70 8.06 4.64
CA ALA A 37 -17.86 8.94 4.60
C ALA A 37 -17.84 9.85 3.36
N THR A 38 -19.02 10.24 2.89
CA THR A 38 -19.13 11.12 1.72
C THR A 38 -18.75 12.55 2.08
N GLU A 39 -17.70 13.10 1.45
CA GLU A 39 -17.18 14.46 1.73
C GLU A 39 -17.99 15.61 1.08
N PHE A 40 -19.03 15.30 0.30
CA PHE A 40 -19.84 16.29 -0.39
C PHE A 40 -21.31 15.86 -0.52
N ILE A 41 -22.19 16.85 -0.69
CA ILE A 41 -23.61 16.61 -0.94
C ILE A 41 -23.89 16.70 -2.43
N ASP A 42 -24.42 15.63 -3.03
CA ASP A 42 -24.87 15.63 -4.43
C ASP A 42 -26.22 16.36 -4.56
N GLN A 43 -26.16 17.64 -4.92
CA GLN A 43 -27.34 18.49 -5.07
C GLN A 43 -28.16 18.11 -6.32
N ASP A 44 -27.55 17.54 -7.35
CA ASP A 44 -28.29 17.14 -8.55
C ASP A 44 -29.07 15.84 -8.30
N PHE A 45 -28.53 14.91 -7.52
CA PHE A 45 -29.25 13.74 -7.03
C PHE A 45 -30.45 14.12 -6.15
N LEU A 46 -30.25 15.03 -5.17
CA LEU A 46 -31.36 15.53 -4.34
C LEU A 46 -32.44 16.21 -5.20
N ARG A 47 -32.04 17.06 -6.15
CA ARG A 47 -32.99 17.69 -7.07
C ARG A 47 -33.76 16.65 -7.87
N ALA A 48 -33.10 15.57 -8.32
CA ALA A 48 -33.78 14.48 -9.02
C ALA A 48 -34.83 13.78 -8.15
N LEU A 49 -34.55 13.57 -6.86
CA LEU A 49 -35.53 13.02 -5.91
C LEU A 49 -36.72 13.97 -5.69
N GLU A 50 -36.48 15.28 -5.64
CA GLU A 50 -37.53 16.32 -5.50
C GLU A 50 -38.52 16.35 -6.68
N TYR A 51 -38.09 15.94 -7.88
CA TYR A 51 -39.00 15.77 -9.02
C TYR A 51 -39.95 14.57 -8.89
N GLY A 52 -39.71 13.69 -7.91
CA GLY A 52 -40.55 12.55 -7.57
C GLY A 52 -39.98 11.24 -8.07
N MET A 53 -39.20 10.58 -7.22
CA MET A 53 -38.79 9.20 -7.42
C MET A 53 -39.90 8.23 -6.96
N PRO A 54 -40.40 7.33 -7.84
CA PRO A 54 -41.36 6.30 -7.46
C PRO A 54 -40.82 5.39 -6.36
N PRO A 55 -41.68 4.70 -5.59
CA PRO A 55 -41.23 3.68 -4.65
C PRO A 55 -40.47 2.59 -5.41
N THR A 56 -39.16 2.51 -5.14
CA THR A 56 -38.22 1.67 -5.89
C THR A 56 -37.44 0.79 -4.91
N SER A 57 -36.82 -0.28 -5.40
CA SER A 57 -35.89 -1.08 -4.61
C SER A 57 -34.63 -1.33 -5.42
N GLY A 58 -33.49 -1.22 -4.75
CA GLY A 58 -32.17 -1.46 -5.31
C GLY A 58 -31.67 -2.87 -4.98
N LEU A 59 -30.86 -3.42 -5.89
CA LEU A 59 -30.14 -4.68 -5.70
C LEU A 59 -28.75 -4.54 -6.32
N GLY A 60 -27.72 -4.70 -5.47
CA GLY A 60 -26.34 -4.85 -5.90
C GLY A 60 -25.88 -6.29 -5.70
N ILE A 61 -25.28 -6.90 -6.72
CA ILE A 61 -24.70 -8.25 -6.65
C ILE A 61 -23.19 -8.15 -6.93
N GLY A 62 -22.38 -8.67 -6.00
CA GLY A 62 -20.94 -8.79 -6.18
C GLY A 62 -20.62 -9.95 -7.13
N MET A 63 -20.44 -9.65 -8.42
CA MET A 63 -20.21 -10.65 -9.46
C MET A 63 -18.98 -11.53 -9.19
N ASP A 64 -17.86 -10.94 -8.78
CA ASP A 64 -16.65 -11.70 -8.47
C ASP A 64 -16.89 -12.70 -7.34
N ARG A 65 -17.59 -12.28 -6.28
CA ARG A 65 -17.92 -13.14 -5.14
C ARG A 65 -18.90 -14.24 -5.51
N LEU A 66 -19.85 -13.94 -6.39
CA LEU A 66 -20.77 -14.93 -6.96
C LEU A 66 -19.99 -15.97 -7.76
N VAL A 67 -19.10 -15.55 -8.66
CA VAL A 67 -18.28 -16.45 -9.48
C VAL A 67 -17.32 -17.26 -8.60
N MET A 68 -16.70 -16.66 -7.58
CA MET A 68 -15.88 -17.36 -6.59
C MET A 68 -16.65 -18.50 -5.94
N PHE A 69 -17.90 -18.24 -5.52
CA PHE A 69 -18.76 -19.27 -4.96
C PHE A 69 -19.11 -20.36 -5.98
N LEU A 70 -19.52 -19.99 -7.19
CA LEU A 70 -19.92 -20.94 -8.25
C LEU A 70 -18.76 -21.81 -8.75
N THR A 71 -17.53 -21.29 -8.69
CA THR A 71 -16.31 -21.99 -9.12
C THR A 71 -15.55 -22.65 -7.97
N ASN A 72 -16.10 -22.61 -6.75
CA ASN A 72 -15.46 -23.13 -5.52
C ASN A 72 -14.05 -22.54 -5.26
N ASN A 73 -13.85 -21.26 -5.61
CA ASN A 73 -12.61 -20.54 -5.37
C ASN A 73 -12.71 -19.65 -4.14
N GLN A 74 -11.71 -19.72 -3.24
CA GLN A 74 -11.71 -18.93 -2.01
C GLN A 74 -11.14 -17.52 -2.19
N SER A 75 -10.25 -17.33 -3.18
CA SER A 75 -9.58 -16.06 -3.50
C SER A 75 -10.19 -15.41 -4.73
N ILE A 76 -10.33 -14.07 -4.70
CA ILE A 76 -10.83 -13.27 -5.84
C ILE A 76 -9.85 -13.27 -7.02
N GLN A 77 -8.57 -13.49 -6.75
CA GLN A 77 -7.54 -13.50 -7.79
C GLN A 77 -7.72 -14.67 -8.78
N GLU A 78 -8.37 -15.76 -8.35
CA GLU A 78 -8.63 -16.94 -9.19
C GLU A 78 -9.77 -16.72 -10.20
N VAL A 79 -10.59 -15.68 -10.01
CA VAL A 79 -11.72 -15.37 -10.90
C VAL A 79 -11.50 -14.11 -11.74
N LEU A 80 -10.32 -13.49 -11.62
CA LEU A 80 -9.90 -12.32 -12.39
C LEU A 80 -8.78 -12.70 -13.36
N PHE A 81 -8.90 -12.31 -14.63
CA PHE A 81 -7.84 -12.61 -15.61
C PHE A 81 -6.51 -11.92 -15.29
N PHE A 82 -6.57 -10.69 -14.78
CA PHE A 82 -5.40 -9.88 -14.43
C PHE A 82 -5.64 -9.20 -13.09
N PRO A 83 -5.44 -9.91 -11.96
CA PRO A 83 -5.63 -9.31 -10.64
C PRO A 83 -4.58 -8.23 -10.37
N GLN A 84 -4.92 -7.24 -9.56
CA GLN A 84 -3.97 -6.23 -9.11
C GLN A 84 -2.89 -6.88 -8.24
N MET A 85 -1.68 -6.94 -8.75
CA MET A 85 -0.51 -7.49 -8.04
C MET A 85 0.32 -6.36 -7.43
N LYS A 86 1.01 -6.66 -6.33
CA LYS A 86 2.03 -5.75 -5.80
C LYS A 86 3.17 -5.67 -6.82
N PRO A 87 3.67 -4.47 -7.15
CA PRO A 87 4.81 -4.34 -8.05
C PRO A 87 6.01 -5.14 -7.56
N GLU A 88 6.73 -5.77 -8.48
CA GLU A 88 7.95 -6.48 -8.15
C GLU A 88 9.00 -5.50 -7.62
N LYS A 89 9.66 -5.87 -6.52
CA LYS A 89 10.83 -5.13 -6.04
C LYS A 89 11.98 -5.42 -7.00
N LYS A 90 12.42 -4.41 -7.75
CA LYS A 90 13.64 -4.52 -8.56
C LYS A 90 14.79 -4.91 -7.63
N GLN A 91 15.37 -6.09 -7.85
CA GLN A 91 16.61 -6.47 -7.20
C GLN A 91 17.68 -5.48 -7.67
N VAL A 92 18.39 -4.88 -6.72
CA VAL A 92 19.52 -4.00 -7.03
C VAL A 92 20.62 -4.89 -7.61
N GLU A 93 20.96 -4.70 -8.89
CA GLU A 93 22.14 -5.33 -9.47
C GLU A 93 23.40 -4.72 -8.84
N LEU A 94 23.92 -5.40 -7.82
CA LEU A 94 25.18 -5.05 -7.17
C LEU A 94 26.35 -5.63 -7.96
N THR A 95 27.45 -4.88 -8.10
CA THR A 95 28.71 -5.44 -8.61
C THR A 95 29.29 -6.47 -7.62
N GLU A 96 30.19 -7.34 -8.08
CA GLU A 96 30.85 -8.33 -7.22
C GLU A 96 31.59 -7.66 -6.04
N GLU A 97 32.17 -6.48 -6.26
CA GLU A 97 32.78 -5.70 -5.17
C GLU A 97 31.75 -5.18 -4.16
N GLU A 98 30.57 -4.73 -4.61
CA GLU A 98 29.50 -4.25 -3.73
C GLU A 98 28.86 -5.39 -2.94
N LYS A 99 28.69 -6.57 -3.55
CA LYS A 99 28.24 -7.79 -2.86
C LYS A 99 29.23 -8.22 -1.79
N ALA A 100 30.53 -8.19 -2.10
CA ALA A 100 31.58 -8.55 -1.14
C ALA A 100 31.58 -7.60 0.07
N VAL A 101 31.47 -6.29 -0.16
CA VAL A 101 31.37 -5.30 0.93
C VAL A 101 30.08 -5.51 1.74
N TYR A 102 28.95 -5.74 1.08
CA TYR A 102 27.67 -5.97 1.75
C TYR A 102 27.66 -7.26 2.58
N GLN A 103 28.30 -8.33 2.12
CA GLN A 103 28.43 -9.58 2.87
C GLN A 103 29.34 -9.40 4.09
N LEU A 104 30.49 -8.73 3.93
CA LEU A 104 31.37 -8.39 5.05
C LEU A 104 30.66 -7.53 6.11
N LEU A 105 29.76 -6.64 5.68
CA LEU A 105 28.94 -5.81 6.58
C LEU A 105 27.83 -6.59 7.31
N LYS A 106 27.34 -7.70 6.74
CA LYS A 106 26.40 -8.59 7.43
C LYS A 106 27.08 -9.46 8.47
N ASP A 107 28.32 -9.85 8.21
CA ASP A 107 29.07 -10.79 9.05
C ASP A 107 29.86 -10.09 10.18
N ASP A 108 30.09 -8.77 10.08
CA ASP A 108 30.84 -7.99 11.07
C ASP A 108 29.92 -7.35 12.12
N GLN A 109 30.16 -7.65 13.40
CA GLN A 109 29.40 -7.12 14.54
C GLN A 109 29.97 -5.80 15.11
N ASN A 110 31.17 -5.38 14.71
CA ASN A 110 31.85 -4.23 15.31
C ASN A 110 31.53 -2.90 14.59
N HIS A 111 30.95 -2.97 13.39
CA HIS A 111 30.49 -1.82 12.60
C HIS A 111 31.58 -0.76 12.31
N ASP A 112 32.87 -1.09 12.48
CA ASP A 112 33.96 -0.14 12.28
C ASP A 112 34.32 -0.02 10.80
N MET A 113 34.18 1.19 10.25
CA MET A 113 34.38 1.44 8.83
C MET A 113 35.84 1.22 8.37
N ASN A 114 36.83 1.46 9.22
CA ASN A 114 38.24 1.29 8.87
C ASN A 114 38.63 -0.18 8.81
N LEU A 115 38.16 -0.98 9.77
CA LEU A 115 38.39 -2.43 9.79
C LEU A 115 37.72 -3.13 8.61
N ILE A 116 36.50 -2.74 8.24
CA ILE A 116 35.78 -3.36 7.13
C ILE A 116 36.42 -2.97 5.79
N LYS A 117 36.95 -1.75 5.68
CA LYS A 117 37.73 -1.32 4.51
C LYS A 117 38.99 -2.17 4.34
N GLU A 118 39.72 -2.40 5.42
CA GLU A 118 40.92 -3.24 5.41
C GLU A 118 40.60 -4.70 5.04
N LYS A 119 39.55 -5.28 5.67
CA LYS A 119 39.06 -6.64 5.35
C LYS A 119 38.58 -6.79 3.92
N SER A 120 38.03 -5.73 3.31
CA SER A 120 37.55 -5.78 1.92
C SER A 120 38.67 -5.86 0.88
N GLY A 121 39.91 -5.47 1.23
CA GLY A 121 41.05 -5.44 0.31
C GLY A 121 40.88 -4.49 -0.89
N LEU A 122 39.87 -3.61 -0.88
CA LEU A 122 39.56 -2.71 -1.99
C LEU A 122 40.45 -1.46 -1.96
N SER A 123 40.80 -0.95 -3.16
CA SER A 123 41.47 0.36 -3.27
C SER A 123 40.55 1.48 -2.81
N ASN A 124 41.10 2.61 -2.33
CA ASN A 124 40.34 3.77 -1.87
C ASN A 124 39.23 4.20 -2.86
N LYS A 125 39.57 4.24 -4.15
CA LYS A 125 38.63 4.61 -5.22
C LYS A 125 37.52 3.59 -5.42
N LYS A 126 37.81 2.29 -5.30
CA LYS A 126 36.80 1.21 -5.43
C LYS A 126 35.89 1.15 -4.19
N TRP A 127 36.47 1.29 -3.00
CA TRP A 127 35.75 1.35 -1.73
C TRP A 127 34.74 2.51 -1.71
N ASP A 128 35.17 3.72 -2.05
CA ASP A 128 34.29 4.89 -2.07
C ASP A 128 33.17 4.77 -3.09
N LYS A 129 33.43 4.10 -4.23
CA LYS A 129 32.42 3.83 -5.25
C LYS A 129 31.36 2.83 -4.75
N ALA A 130 31.80 1.74 -4.12
CA ALA A 130 30.91 0.71 -3.57
C ALA A 130 30.04 1.26 -2.43
N LEU A 131 30.62 2.03 -1.49
CA LEU A 131 29.87 2.67 -0.41
C LEU A 131 28.82 3.66 -0.93
N LYS A 132 29.18 4.50 -1.90
CA LYS A 132 28.23 5.45 -2.50
C LYS A 132 27.07 4.73 -3.18
N SER A 133 27.35 3.61 -3.85
CA SER A 133 26.33 2.78 -4.51
C SER A 133 25.40 2.12 -3.49
N LEU A 134 25.95 1.43 -2.49
CA LEU A 134 25.19 0.77 -1.43
C LEU A 134 24.32 1.76 -0.63
N ARG A 135 24.83 2.97 -0.36
CA ARG A 135 24.06 4.04 0.30
C ARG A 135 22.94 4.59 -0.60
N LYS A 136 23.20 4.75 -1.90
CA LYS A 136 22.17 5.17 -2.88
C LYS A 136 21.02 4.18 -2.93
N HIS A 137 21.31 2.89 -2.76
CA HIS A 137 20.32 1.82 -2.70
C HIS A 137 19.70 1.62 -1.32
N LYS A 138 20.01 2.48 -0.35
CA LYS A 138 19.53 2.41 1.05
C LYS A 138 19.79 1.05 1.70
N MET A 139 20.91 0.40 1.35
CA MET A 139 21.29 -0.91 1.89
C MET A 139 22.22 -0.79 3.11
N ILE A 140 22.83 0.38 3.31
CA ILE A 140 23.76 0.65 4.40
C ILE A 140 23.52 2.06 4.96
N ASP A 141 23.78 2.22 6.24
CA ASP A 141 23.83 3.51 6.93
C ASP A 141 25.22 3.74 7.51
N VAL A 142 25.71 4.97 7.36
CA VAL A 142 26.99 5.41 7.92
C VAL A 142 26.70 6.47 8.97
N PHE A 143 27.08 6.19 10.21
CA PHE A 143 26.85 7.05 11.35
C PHE A 143 28.15 7.27 12.13
N LYS A 144 28.20 8.36 12.89
CA LYS A 144 29.36 8.71 13.71
C LYS A 144 29.06 8.39 15.17
N GLU A 145 29.94 7.63 15.81
CA GLU A 145 29.84 7.34 17.25
C GLU A 145 31.14 7.83 17.91
N GLY A 146 31.07 8.96 18.61
CA GLY A 146 32.26 9.60 19.18
C GLY A 146 33.21 10.17 18.12
N ASN A 147 34.46 9.71 18.11
CA ASN A 147 35.47 10.07 17.09
C ASN A 147 35.54 9.10 15.91
N ASP A 148 34.82 7.98 15.96
CA ASP A 148 34.91 6.90 14.98
C ASP A 148 33.72 6.90 14.01
N MET A 149 34.00 6.51 12.76
CA MET A 149 33.01 6.36 11.70
C MET A 149 32.55 4.90 11.65
N LYS A 150 31.25 4.68 11.84
CA LYS A 150 30.64 3.36 11.83
C LYS A 150 29.70 3.16 10.64
N ILE A 151 29.54 1.90 10.24
CA ILE A 151 28.70 1.48 9.13
C ILE A 151 27.87 0.25 9.52
N SER A 152 26.56 0.32 9.27
CA SER A 152 25.62 -0.78 9.49
C SER A 152 24.80 -1.07 8.24
N VAL A 153 24.26 -2.29 8.17
CA VAL A 153 23.24 -2.65 7.17
C VAL A 153 21.90 -2.03 7.59
N ALA A 154 21.18 -1.46 6.64
CA ALA A 154 19.85 -0.85 6.85
C ALA A 154 18.71 -1.89 6.84
#